data_AF-A0A7S4U8S7-F1
#
_entry.id   AF-A0A7S4U8S7-F1
#
_cell.length_a   1.000
_cell.length_b   1.000
_cell.length_c   1.000
_cell.angle_alpha   90.00
_cell.angle_beta   90.00
_cell.angle_gamma   90.00
#
_symmetry.space_group_name_H-M   'P 1'
#
loop_
_entity.id
_entity.type
_entity.pdbx_description
1 polymer ?
#
loop_
_entity_poly.entity_id
_entity_poly.type
_entity_poly.pdbx_seq_one_letter_code
_entity_poly.pdbx_strand_id
1 'polypeptide(L)'
;ELWGGWRMKLALAGAILSKADLLLLDEPTNHLDVDSVGWLVKYLNELRDTTCVIVSHDYSFLDKVASDIIHFADLQLAYYEGGWKEFASKRPEVISALPKRRTQSYFAELTGEYEALIRFPDPGPLQGVKSRLKPIIRFTDASFQYEGTDRQILKEISLKMSMTSRVALLGRNGAGKTTLLKLLVGDLELTSHPNNRGEIWRHQNLRVSYIAQHSMHHLEENLLLTPVTYIQQRFFQGRDHELAKMVTFALTEEDKAMMAKRGSICEITGRAVRGGQLCYQVKRTGRRDDETWEPMSN
;
A
#
# COMPACT_ATOMS: atom_id res chain seq x y z
N GLU A 1 10.26 -12.00 -1.32
CA GLU A 1 8.83 -12.26 -1.04
C GLU A 1 8.06 -12.54 -2.33
N LEU A 2 7.09 -13.46 -2.31
CA LEU A 2 6.21 -13.70 -3.46
C LEU A 2 5.22 -12.54 -3.62
N TRP A 3 5.09 -12.03 -4.85
CA TRP A 3 4.12 -10.98 -5.20
C TRP A 3 2.68 -11.48 -5.01
N GLY A 4 1.72 -10.57 -4.76
CA GLY A 4 0.32 -10.92 -4.46
C GLY A 4 -0.30 -11.95 -5.42
N GLY A 5 -0.16 -11.76 -6.73
CA GLY A 5 -0.68 -12.73 -7.71
C GLY A 5 0.02 -14.09 -7.73
N TRP A 6 1.28 -14.16 -7.31
CA TRP A 6 1.98 -15.44 -7.13
C TRP A 6 1.54 -16.16 -5.86
N ARG A 7 1.21 -15.42 -4.79
CA ARG A 7 0.61 -15.99 -3.57
C ARG A 7 -0.73 -16.65 -3.87
N MET A 8 -1.59 -16.00 -4.65
CA MET A 8 -2.87 -16.58 -5.07
C MET A 8 -2.67 -17.86 -5.89
N LYS A 9 -1.76 -17.85 -6.89
CA LYS A 9 -1.43 -19.06 -7.66
C LYS A 9 -0.90 -20.19 -6.78
N LEU A 10 -0.08 -19.87 -5.79
CA LEU A 10 0.46 -20.85 -4.85
C LEU A 10 -0.64 -21.41 -3.93
N ALA A 11 -1.55 -20.57 -3.44
CA ALA A 11 -2.69 -21.00 -2.62
C ALA A 11 -3.61 -21.94 -3.41
N LEU A 12 -3.91 -21.60 -4.68
CA LEU A 12 -4.67 -22.47 -5.58
C LEU A 12 -3.93 -23.79 -5.84
N ALA A 13 -2.63 -23.76 -6.10
CA ALA A 13 -1.83 -24.97 -6.27
C ALA A 13 -1.86 -25.85 -5.01
N GLY A 14 -1.80 -25.24 -3.82
CA GLY A 14 -1.96 -25.93 -2.54
C GLY A 14 -3.32 -26.61 -2.42
N ALA A 15 -4.41 -25.92 -2.77
CA ALA A 15 -5.76 -26.47 -2.73
C ALA A 15 -5.93 -27.70 -3.65
N ILE A 16 -5.32 -27.67 -4.84
CA ILE A 16 -5.30 -28.82 -5.77
C ILE A 16 -4.55 -30.00 -5.14
N LEU A 17 -3.37 -29.75 -4.59
CA LEU A 17 -2.54 -30.81 -4.00
C LEU A 17 -3.24 -31.46 -2.80
N SER A 18 -4.05 -30.69 -2.07
CA SER A 18 -4.92 -31.23 -1.02
C SER A 18 -6.14 -32.00 -1.53
N LYS A 19 -6.38 -32.03 -2.86
CA LYS A 19 -7.57 -32.63 -3.48
C LYS A 19 -8.86 -32.12 -2.85
N ALA A 20 -8.96 -30.79 -2.68
CA ALA A 20 -10.15 -30.20 -2.06
C ALA A 20 -11.40 -30.42 -2.94
N ASP A 21 -12.45 -30.98 -2.35
CA ASP A 21 -13.77 -31.11 -3.00
C ASP A 21 -14.52 -29.76 -3.04
N LEU A 22 -14.20 -28.85 -2.12
CA LEU A 22 -14.78 -27.51 -1.98
C LEU A 22 -13.68 -26.45 -1.88
N LEU A 23 -13.68 -25.52 -2.83
CA LEU A 23 -12.76 -24.39 -2.89
C LEU A 23 -13.49 -23.10 -2.48
N LEU A 24 -13.04 -22.48 -1.39
CA LEU A 24 -13.53 -21.19 -0.92
C LEU A 24 -12.56 -20.09 -1.35
N LEU A 25 -13.05 -19.12 -2.11
CA LEU A 25 -12.25 -18.03 -2.65
C LEU A 25 -12.83 -16.69 -2.22
N ASP A 26 -12.09 -15.98 -1.35
CA ASP A 26 -12.44 -14.64 -0.91
C ASP A 26 -11.67 -13.59 -1.71
N GLU A 27 -12.40 -12.77 -2.48
CA GLU A 27 -11.88 -11.74 -3.39
C GLU A 27 -10.66 -12.17 -4.23
N PRO A 28 -10.77 -13.25 -5.03
CA PRO A 28 -9.61 -13.87 -5.66
C PRO A 28 -8.98 -13.04 -6.78
N THR A 29 -9.71 -12.06 -7.31
CA THR A 29 -9.24 -11.12 -8.33
C THR A 29 -8.42 -9.98 -7.75
N ASN A 30 -8.47 -9.75 -6.43
CA ASN A 30 -7.68 -8.71 -5.81
C ASN A 30 -6.20 -8.94 -6.10
N HIS A 31 -5.51 -7.87 -6.48
CA HIS A 31 -4.07 -7.89 -6.74
C HIS A 31 -3.61 -8.71 -7.96
N LEU A 32 -4.55 -9.23 -8.76
CA LEU A 32 -4.25 -9.87 -10.04
C LEU A 32 -4.19 -8.84 -11.18
N ASP A 33 -3.28 -9.06 -12.12
CA ASP A 33 -3.30 -8.36 -13.41
C ASP A 33 -4.30 -9.03 -14.35
N VAL A 34 -4.62 -8.36 -15.46
CA VAL A 34 -5.63 -8.81 -16.43
C VAL A 34 -5.34 -10.22 -16.96
N ASP A 35 -4.06 -10.53 -17.22
CA ASP A 35 -3.63 -11.85 -17.68
C ASP A 35 -3.85 -12.93 -16.62
N SER A 36 -3.53 -12.63 -15.35
CA SER A 36 -3.72 -13.57 -14.24
C SER A 36 -5.20 -13.81 -13.94
N VAL A 37 -6.05 -12.78 -14.07
CA VAL A 37 -7.51 -12.95 -14.00
C VAL A 37 -8.00 -13.86 -15.13
N GLY A 38 -7.52 -13.65 -16.37
CA GLY A 38 -7.87 -14.50 -17.50
C GLY A 38 -7.48 -15.96 -17.30
N TRP A 39 -6.28 -16.21 -16.74
CA TRP A 39 -5.84 -17.55 -16.35
C TRP A 39 -6.75 -18.15 -15.26
N LEU A 40 -7.11 -17.38 -14.23
CA LEU A 40 -7.96 -17.85 -13.13
C LEU A 40 -9.35 -18.25 -13.63
N VAL A 41 -9.97 -17.43 -14.49
CA VAL A 41 -11.27 -17.76 -15.11
C VAL A 41 -11.19 -19.08 -15.86
N LYS A 42 -10.17 -19.24 -16.71
CA LYS A 42 -9.98 -20.47 -17.46
C LYS A 42 -9.82 -21.68 -16.52
N TYR A 43 -8.99 -21.52 -15.50
CA TYR A 43 -8.68 -22.56 -14.54
C TYR A 43 -9.92 -23.01 -13.75
N LEU A 44 -10.71 -22.08 -13.21
CA LEU A 44 -11.93 -22.42 -12.47
C LEU A 44 -12.97 -23.12 -13.35
N ASN A 45 -13.10 -22.73 -14.61
CA ASN A 45 -14.00 -23.38 -15.56
C ASN A 45 -13.53 -24.78 -16.01
N GLU A 46 -12.25 -25.12 -15.81
CA GLU A 46 -11.71 -26.47 -16.08
C GLU A 46 -11.92 -27.43 -14.90
N LEU A 47 -12.20 -26.92 -13.70
CA LEU A 47 -12.52 -27.73 -12.52
C LEU A 47 -13.93 -28.33 -12.66
N ARG A 48 -14.00 -29.63 -12.95
CA ARG A 48 -15.28 -30.36 -13.09
C ARG A 48 -15.72 -31.09 -11.83
N ASP A 49 -14.74 -31.51 -11.01
CA ASP A 49 -14.98 -32.35 -9.83
C ASP A 49 -14.80 -31.56 -8.51
N THR A 50 -14.75 -30.23 -8.59
CA THR A 50 -14.53 -29.36 -7.42
C THR A 50 -15.60 -28.28 -7.39
N THR A 51 -16.31 -28.18 -6.27
CA THR A 51 -17.26 -27.09 -6.02
C THR A 51 -16.50 -25.83 -5.64
N CYS A 52 -16.86 -24.68 -6.20
CA CYS A 52 -16.24 -23.39 -5.87
C CYS A 52 -17.28 -22.43 -5.27
N VAL A 53 -16.95 -21.82 -4.14
CA VAL A 53 -17.70 -20.70 -3.56
C VAL A 53 -16.82 -19.46 -3.62
N ILE A 54 -17.30 -18.42 -4.30
CA ILE A 54 -16.49 -17.26 -4.63
C ILE A 54 -17.19 -15.98 -4.16
N VAL A 55 -16.47 -15.19 -3.37
CA VAL A 55 -16.85 -13.82 -3.00
C VAL A 55 -16.07 -12.87 -3.91
N SER A 56 -16.76 -12.02 -4.68
CA SER A 56 -16.10 -11.02 -5.51
C SER A 56 -16.99 -9.83 -5.83
N HIS A 57 -16.41 -8.63 -5.80
CA HIS A 57 -17.02 -7.42 -6.34
C HIS A 57 -16.73 -7.20 -7.85
N ASP A 58 -16.01 -8.11 -8.53
CA ASP A 58 -15.79 -8.05 -9.97
C ASP A 58 -16.89 -8.82 -10.74
N TYR A 59 -17.96 -8.11 -11.10
CA TYR A 59 -19.07 -8.67 -11.85
C TYR A 59 -18.68 -9.21 -13.23
N SER A 60 -17.60 -8.69 -13.84
CA SER A 60 -17.12 -9.18 -15.14
C SER A 60 -16.36 -10.50 -15.03
N PHE A 61 -15.81 -10.78 -13.85
CA PHE A 61 -15.25 -12.07 -13.48
C PHE A 61 -16.36 -13.07 -13.12
N LEU A 62 -17.34 -12.66 -12.28
CA LEU A 62 -18.48 -13.51 -11.91
C LEU A 62 -19.30 -13.95 -13.14
N ASP A 63 -19.50 -13.06 -14.13
CA ASP A 63 -20.19 -13.40 -15.39
C ASP A 63 -19.56 -14.57 -16.16
N LYS A 64 -18.28 -14.86 -15.93
CA LYS A 64 -17.55 -15.90 -16.66
C LYS A 64 -17.40 -17.22 -15.91
N VAL A 65 -17.65 -17.22 -14.60
CA VAL A 65 -17.32 -18.35 -13.71
C VAL A 65 -18.52 -18.82 -12.89
N ALA A 66 -19.40 -17.92 -12.44
CA ALA A 66 -20.49 -18.29 -11.56
C ALA A 66 -21.60 -19.03 -12.31
N SER A 67 -21.92 -20.25 -11.85
CA SER A 67 -23.09 -21.02 -12.29
C SER A 67 -24.36 -20.66 -11.53
N ASP A 68 -24.22 -20.20 -10.28
CA ASP A 68 -25.29 -19.92 -9.34
C ASP A 68 -24.90 -18.71 -8.48
N ILE A 69 -25.90 -18.02 -7.94
CA ILE A 69 -25.69 -16.81 -7.12
C ILE A 69 -26.33 -16.97 -5.75
N ILE A 70 -25.53 -16.72 -4.71
CA ILE A 70 -26.01 -16.52 -3.34
C ILE A 70 -26.02 -15.03 -3.06
N HIS A 71 -27.22 -14.47 -2.84
CA HIS A 71 -27.41 -13.05 -2.54
C HIS A 71 -27.71 -12.85 -1.05
N PHE A 72 -26.86 -12.05 -0.39
CA PHE A 72 -27.08 -11.59 0.98
C PHE A 72 -27.86 -10.27 0.96
N ALA A 73 -29.06 -10.26 1.53
CA ALA A 73 -29.83 -9.04 1.75
C ALA A 73 -30.67 -9.17 3.02
N ASP A 74 -30.80 -8.08 3.77
CA ASP A 74 -31.65 -8.01 4.98
C ASP A 74 -31.39 -9.13 6.01
N LEU A 75 -30.10 -9.47 6.21
CA LEU A 75 -29.64 -10.56 7.07
C LEU A 75 -30.13 -11.96 6.64
N GLN A 76 -30.60 -12.10 5.40
CA GLN A 76 -31.06 -13.35 4.80
C GLN A 76 -30.21 -13.76 3.60
N LEU A 77 -30.28 -15.06 3.30
CA LEU A 77 -29.61 -15.72 2.20
C LEU A 77 -30.64 -16.18 1.18
N ALA A 78 -30.54 -15.68 -0.05
CA ALA A 78 -31.34 -16.13 -1.17
C ALA A 78 -30.46 -16.80 -2.23
N TYR A 79 -30.81 -18.02 -2.61
CA TYR A 79 -30.12 -18.80 -3.65
C TYR A 79 -30.83 -18.68 -4.99
N TYR A 80 -30.06 -18.46 -6.06
CA TYR A 80 -30.56 -18.35 -7.42
C TYR A 80 -29.77 -19.29 -8.31
N GLU A 81 -30.48 -20.24 -8.89
CA GLU A 81 -29.95 -21.06 -9.98
C GLU A 81 -29.78 -20.20 -11.24
N GLY A 82 -28.64 -20.37 -11.89
CA GLY A 82 -28.24 -19.59 -13.06
C GLY A 82 -27.18 -18.53 -12.76
N GLY A 83 -26.28 -18.34 -13.72
CA GLY A 83 -25.13 -17.44 -13.56
C GLY A 83 -25.50 -15.96 -13.45
N TRP A 84 -24.47 -15.12 -13.40
CA TRP A 84 -24.64 -13.67 -13.16
C TRP A 84 -25.69 -12.98 -14.05
N LYS A 85 -25.73 -13.28 -15.34
CA LYS A 85 -26.70 -12.69 -16.29
C LYS A 85 -28.15 -13.03 -15.94
N GLU A 86 -28.42 -14.27 -15.56
CA GLU A 86 -29.76 -14.70 -15.21
C GLU A 86 -30.21 -14.07 -13.90
N PHE A 87 -29.32 -14.06 -12.90
CA PHE A 87 -29.56 -13.32 -11.66
C PHE A 87 -29.84 -11.83 -11.93
N ALA A 88 -29.04 -11.20 -12.78
CA ALA A 88 -29.20 -9.80 -13.15
C ALA A 88 -30.54 -9.51 -13.85
N SER A 89 -31.04 -10.47 -14.62
CA SER A 89 -32.37 -10.38 -15.24
C SER A 89 -33.51 -10.63 -14.26
N LYS A 90 -33.32 -11.54 -13.28
CA LYS A 90 -34.34 -11.89 -12.27
C LYS A 90 -34.49 -10.80 -11.20
N ARG A 91 -33.39 -10.10 -10.88
CA ARG A 91 -33.32 -9.09 -9.79
C ARG A 91 -32.70 -7.77 -10.30
N PRO A 92 -33.29 -7.11 -11.31
CA PRO A 92 -32.74 -5.88 -11.87
C PRO A 92 -32.64 -4.75 -10.83
N GLU A 93 -33.53 -4.73 -9.83
CA GLU A 93 -33.49 -3.79 -8.71
C GLU A 93 -32.24 -3.95 -7.86
N VAL A 94 -31.79 -5.19 -7.61
CA VAL A 94 -30.54 -5.45 -6.90
C VAL A 94 -29.35 -4.94 -7.72
N ILE A 95 -29.29 -5.28 -9.01
CA ILE A 95 -28.21 -4.81 -9.90
C ILE A 95 -28.15 -3.28 -9.97
N SER A 96 -29.31 -2.63 -9.94
CA SER A 96 -29.39 -1.17 -9.97
C SER A 96 -28.82 -0.52 -8.70
N ALA A 97 -28.98 -1.19 -7.55
CA ALA A 97 -28.53 -0.78 -6.23
C ALA A 97 -27.08 -1.21 -5.91
N LEU A 98 -26.55 -2.21 -6.62
CA LEU A 98 -25.15 -2.59 -6.50
C LEU A 98 -24.27 -1.37 -6.79
N PRO A 99 -23.13 -1.22 -6.09
CA PRO A 99 -22.20 -0.15 -6.37
C PRO A 99 -21.71 -0.30 -7.81
N LYS A 100 -22.30 0.49 -8.72
CA LYS A 100 -21.83 0.59 -10.09
C LYS A 100 -20.38 1.06 -10.00
N ARG A 101 -19.51 0.62 -10.91
CA ARG A 101 -18.17 1.24 -11.08
C ARG A 101 -18.23 2.76 -11.40
N ARG A 102 -19.42 3.37 -11.43
CA ARG A 102 -19.62 4.81 -11.42
C ARG A 102 -19.63 5.33 -9.98
N THR A 103 -18.87 6.40 -9.79
CA THR A 103 -18.81 7.39 -8.71
C THR A 103 -20.17 7.88 -8.18
N GLN A 104 -21.06 6.98 -7.77
CA GLN A 104 -22.26 7.31 -7.02
C GLN A 104 -22.14 6.55 -5.71
N SER A 105 -21.64 7.24 -4.70
CA SER A 105 -21.79 6.78 -3.32
C SER A 105 -23.29 6.61 -3.06
N TYR A 106 -23.69 5.48 -2.48
CA TYR A 106 -25.06 5.19 -2.04
C TYR A 106 -25.70 6.36 -1.26
N PHE A 107 -24.88 7.14 -0.55
CA PHE A 107 -25.28 8.35 0.17
C PHE A 107 -25.62 9.55 -0.74
N ALA A 108 -24.98 9.68 -1.91
CA ALA A 108 -25.25 10.79 -2.84
C ALA A 108 -26.62 10.66 -3.53
N GLU A 109 -27.16 9.45 -3.62
CA GLU A 109 -28.54 9.23 -4.11
C GLU A 109 -29.59 9.63 -3.05
N LEU A 110 -29.26 9.50 -1.76
CA LEU A 110 -30.16 9.82 -0.65
C LEU A 110 -30.22 11.33 -0.33
N THR A 111 -29.10 12.04 -0.45
CA THR A 111 -29.02 13.47 -0.08
C THR A 111 -29.08 14.42 -1.27
N GLY A 112 -28.98 13.92 -2.51
CA GLY A 112 -28.88 14.76 -3.71
C GLY A 112 -27.57 15.58 -3.77
N GLU A 113 -26.71 15.45 -2.78
CA GLU A 113 -25.44 16.14 -2.67
C GLU A 113 -24.29 15.12 -2.80
N TYR A 114 -23.32 15.43 -3.65
CA TYR A 114 -22.06 14.70 -3.75
C TYR A 114 -21.18 14.98 -2.51
N GLU A 115 -21.64 14.59 -1.33
CA GLU A 115 -20.77 14.57 -0.17
C GLU A 115 -19.87 13.33 -0.25
N ALA A 116 -18.61 13.57 -0.61
CA ALA A 116 -17.57 12.55 -0.49
C ALA A 116 -17.57 12.01 0.95
N LEU A 117 -17.84 10.71 1.10
CA LEU A 117 -17.88 10.01 2.39
C LEU A 117 -16.60 10.17 3.21
N ILE A 118 -15.47 10.39 2.53
CA ILE A 118 -14.16 10.63 3.13
C ILE A 118 -13.52 11.79 2.37
N ARG A 119 -13.15 12.86 3.10
CA ARG A 119 -12.32 13.95 2.59
C ARG A 119 -10.96 13.92 3.28
N PHE A 120 -9.89 13.87 2.48
CA PHE A 120 -8.54 14.03 3.02
C PHE A 120 -8.28 15.50 3.35
N PRO A 121 -7.59 15.80 4.46
CA PRO A 121 -7.20 17.17 4.78
C PRO A 121 -6.19 17.69 3.75
N ASP A 122 -6.24 18.99 3.47
CA ASP A 122 -5.25 19.61 2.59
C ASP A 122 -3.85 19.51 3.22
N PRO A 123 -2.82 19.18 2.43
CA PRO A 123 -1.47 19.11 2.93
C PRO A 123 -1.00 20.50 3.37
N GLY A 124 -0.37 20.57 4.54
CA GLY A 124 0.24 21.80 5.04
C GLY A 124 1.35 22.34 4.10
N PRO A 125 1.69 23.64 4.20
CA PRO A 125 2.70 24.25 3.36
C PRO A 125 4.09 23.63 3.61
N LEU A 126 4.82 23.36 2.52
CA LEU A 126 6.21 22.90 2.59
C LEU A 126 7.16 24.11 2.60
N GLN A 127 8.01 24.19 3.63
CA GLN A 127 8.99 25.27 3.78
C GLN A 127 9.93 25.33 2.57
N GLY A 128 10.10 26.50 1.94
CA GLY A 128 10.96 26.66 0.76
C GLY A 128 10.32 26.30 -0.59
N VAL A 129 9.14 25.67 -0.58
CA VAL A 129 8.38 25.36 -1.79
C VAL A 129 7.35 26.46 -2.07
N LYS A 130 7.79 27.52 -2.75
CA LYS A 130 6.92 28.67 -3.11
C LYS A 130 5.84 28.34 -4.16
N SER A 131 6.02 27.26 -4.93
CA SER A 131 5.07 26.84 -5.98
C SER A 131 4.84 25.35 -5.90
N ARG A 132 3.56 24.93 -6.00
CA ARG A 132 3.13 23.53 -5.98
C ARG A 132 3.66 22.71 -7.17
N LEU A 133 4.16 23.38 -8.22
CA LEU A 133 4.77 22.75 -9.39
C LEU A 133 6.22 22.32 -9.16
N LYS A 134 6.89 22.85 -8.13
CA LYS A 134 8.28 22.46 -7.85
C LYS A 134 8.35 20.97 -7.45
N PRO A 135 9.40 20.26 -7.88
CA PRO A 135 9.57 18.87 -7.51
C PRO A 135 9.82 18.75 -6.00
N ILE A 136 9.07 17.86 -5.36
CA ILE A 136 9.19 17.48 -3.94
C ILE A 136 9.91 16.13 -3.78
N ILE A 137 9.91 15.32 -4.84
CA ILE A 137 10.67 14.07 -4.95
C ILE A 137 11.36 14.06 -6.31
N ARG A 138 12.62 13.62 -6.34
CA ARG A 138 13.43 13.47 -7.55
C ARG A 138 14.26 12.20 -7.48
N PHE A 139 14.24 11.43 -8.56
CA PHE A 139 15.15 10.32 -8.81
C PHE A 139 16.07 10.75 -9.95
N THR A 140 17.37 10.51 -9.78
CA THR A 140 18.40 10.78 -10.78
C THR A 140 19.17 9.49 -11.03
N ASP A 141 18.94 8.88 -12.20
CA ASP A 141 19.59 7.67 -12.69
C ASP A 141 19.61 6.52 -11.68
N ALA A 142 18.50 6.40 -10.95
CA ALA A 142 18.35 5.48 -9.84
C ALA A 142 18.23 4.03 -10.33
N SER A 143 19.07 3.16 -9.79
CA SER A 143 19.18 1.76 -10.13
C SER A 143 19.10 0.93 -8.85
N PHE A 144 18.23 -0.08 -8.82
CA PHE A 144 17.97 -0.87 -7.61
C PHE A 144 17.93 -2.38 -7.86
N GLN A 145 18.57 -3.10 -6.96
CA GLN A 145 18.73 -4.55 -6.87
C GLN A 145 18.60 -4.97 -5.40
N TYR A 146 17.88 -6.07 -5.16
CA TYR A 146 17.79 -6.66 -3.82
C TYR A 146 19.03 -7.50 -3.52
N GLU A 147 19.43 -7.54 -2.25
CA GLU A 147 20.50 -8.42 -1.77
C GLU A 147 20.20 -9.90 -2.10
N GLY A 148 21.23 -10.63 -2.52
CA GLY A 148 21.12 -12.05 -2.87
C GLY A 148 20.40 -12.34 -4.19
N THR A 149 20.06 -11.32 -4.98
CA THR A 149 19.49 -11.50 -6.33
C THR A 149 20.44 -10.96 -7.37
N ASP A 150 20.69 -11.67 -8.47
CA ASP A 150 21.53 -11.16 -9.58
C ASP A 150 20.74 -10.23 -10.52
N ARG A 151 19.42 -10.19 -10.36
CA ARG A 151 18.53 -9.44 -11.23
C ARG A 151 18.31 -8.03 -10.68
N GLN A 152 18.80 -7.05 -11.42
CA GLN A 152 18.45 -5.66 -11.20
C GLN A 152 16.97 -5.42 -11.53
N ILE A 153 16.21 -4.92 -10.56
CA ILE A 153 14.76 -4.72 -10.66
C ILE A 153 14.44 -3.39 -11.34
N LEU A 154 15.19 -2.34 -11.01
CA LEU A 154 15.04 -1.00 -11.56
C LEU A 154 16.37 -0.55 -12.18
N LYS A 155 16.32 -0.01 -13.39
CA LYS A 155 17.49 0.41 -14.17
C LYS A 155 17.33 1.86 -14.59
N GLU A 156 18.29 2.70 -14.19
CA GLU A 156 18.47 4.08 -14.68
C GLU A 156 17.17 4.90 -14.68
N ILE A 157 16.45 4.89 -13.56
CA ILE A 157 15.16 5.56 -13.43
C ILE A 157 15.38 7.02 -13.04
N SER A 158 14.88 7.91 -13.89
CA SER A 158 14.86 9.35 -13.65
C SER A 158 13.42 9.86 -13.66
N LEU A 159 12.94 10.36 -12.51
CA LEU A 159 11.57 10.88 -12.37
C LEU A 159 11.50 12.06 -11.40
N LYS A 160 10.48 12.91 -11.57
CA LYS A 160 10.21 14.07 -10.73
C LYS A 160 8.73 14.09 -10.39
N MET A 161 8.41 14.32 -9.11
CA MET A 161 7.03 14.46 -8.64
C MET A 161 6.87 15.78 -7.90
N SER A 162 5.74 16.46 -8.10
CA SER A 162 5.36 17.72 -7.47
C SER A 162 4.06 17.56 -6.66
N MET A 163 3.63 18.60 -5.94
CA MET A 163 2.40 18.55 -5.12
C MET A 163 1.11 18.45 -5.95
N THR A 164 1.18 18.70 -7.26
CA THR A 164 0.05 18.60 -8.19
C THR A 164 0.06 17.31 -8.99
N SER A 165 1.12 16.50 -8.89
CA SER A 165 1.25 15.27 -9.68
C SER A 165 0.10 14.29 -9.41
N ARG A 166 -0.38 13.66 -10.48
CA ARG A 166 -1.31 12.52 -10.48
C ARG A 166 -0.67 11.46 -11.37
N VAL A 167 -0.01 10.48 -10.77
CA VAL A 167 0.83 9.51 -11.49
C VAL A 167 0.25 8.12 -11.28
N ALA A 168 0.06 7.40 -12.38
CA ALA A 168 -0.37 6.00 -12.36
C ALA A 168 0.81 5.08 -12.71
N LEU A 169 1.02 4.02 -11.93
CA LEU A 169 2.05 3.00 -12.18
C LEU A 169 1.43 1.77 -12.87
N LEU A 170 1.74 1.60 -14.14
CA LEU A 170 1.24 0.50 -14.98
C LEU A 170 2.33 -0.54 -15.26
N GLY A 171 1.93 -1.77 -15.60
CA GLY A 171 2.86 -2.89 -15.83
C GLY A 171 2.37 -4.22 -15.27
N ARG A 172 3.06 -5.31 -15.59
CA ARG A 172 2.74 -6.68 -15.13
C ARG A 172 3.10 -6.87 -13.65
N ASN A 173 2.50 -7.86 -13.01
CA ASN A 173 2.92 -8.27 -11.67
C ASN A 173 4.39 -8.73 -11.69
N GLY A 174 5.19 -8.22 -10.74
CA GLY A 174 6.63 -8.49 -10.69
C GLY A 174 7.52 -7.57 -11.53
N ALA A 175 6.95 -6.55 -12.21
CA ALA A 175 7.73 -5.56 -12.96
C ALA A 175 8.51 -4.56 -12.07
N GLY A 176 8.34 -4.58 -10.75
CA GLY A 176 9.03 -3.66 -9.82
C GLY A 176 8.19 -2.49 -9.31
N LYS A 177 6.87 -2.47 -9.53
CA LYS A 177 5.98 -1.38 -9.06
C LYS A 177 6.05 -1.18 -7.54
N THR A 178 5.90 -2.27 -6.79
CA THR A 178 5.95 -2.24 -5.32
C THR A 178 7.34 -1.82 -4.85
N THR A 179 8.41 -2.28 -5.51
CA THR A 179 9.78 -1.84 -5.23
C THR A 179 9.95 -0.34 -5.44
N LEU A 180 9.40 0.21 -6.52
CA LEU A 180 9.42 1.66 -6.78
C LEU A 180 8.64 2.44 -5.71
N LEU A 181 7.47 1.95 -5.27
CA LEU A 181 6.71 2.57 -4.19
C LEU A 181 7.48 2.56 -2.86
N LYS A 182 8.12 1.45 -2.52
CA LYS A 182 8.97 1.34 -1.32
C LYS A 182 10.15 2.32 -1.38
N LEU A 183 10.80 2.46 -2.54
CA LEU A 183 11.83 3.48 -2.77
C LEU A 183 11.28 4.91 -2.76
N LEU A 184 10.00 5.15 -3.06
CA LEU A 184 9.39 6.48 -2.97
C LEU A 184 9.12 6.88 -1.52
N VAL A 185 8.59 5.95 -0.74
CA VAL A 185 8.29 6.12 0.70
C VAL A 185 9.58 6.21 1.50
N GLY A 186 10.62 5.52 1.06
CA GLY A 186 11.91 5.43 1.74
C GLY A 186 12.11 4.18 2.57
N ASP A 187 11.21 3.20 2.47
CA ASP A 187 11.36 1.87 3.08
C ASP A 187 12.60 1.12 2.54
N LEU A 188 12.96 1.38 1.29
CA LEU A 188 14.19 0.89 0.67
C LEU A 188 15.13 2.05 0.38
N GLU A 189 16.42 1.80 0.57
CA GLU A 189 17.50 2.72 0.22
C GLU A 189 18.36 2.17 -0.90
N LEU A 190 18.96 3.07 -1.69
CA LEU A 190 19.93 2.66 -2.71
C LEU A 190 21.24 2.17 -2.08
N THR A 191 21.52 2.45 -0.82
CA THR A 191 22.74 2.02 -0.10
C THR A 191 22.78 0.52 0.17
N SER A 192 21.64 -0.18 0.09
CA SER A 192 21.52 -1.59 0.49
C SER A 192 22.27 -2.57 -0.43
N HIS A 193 22.83 -2.15 -1.56
CA HIS A 193 23.54 -3.06 -2.46
C HIS A 193 24.63 -2.32 -3.25
N PRO A 194 25.84 -2.89 -3.42
CA PRO A 194 26.95 -2.21 -4.11
C PRO A 194 26.66 -1.90 -5.58
N ASN A 195 25.75 -2.65 -6.23
CA ASN A 195 25.33 -2.38 -7.62
C ASN A 195 24.24 -1.32 -7.74
N ASN A 196 23.67 -0.86 -6.63
CA ASN A 196 22.69 0.22 -6.67
C ASN A 196 23.42 1.55 -6.90
N ARG A 197 22.83 2.39 -7.75
CA ARG A 197 23.44 3.65 -8.21
C ARG A 197 22.37 4.72 -8.34
N GLY A 198 22.80 5.97 -8.44
CA GLY A 198 21.93 7.13 -8.59
C GLY A 198 21.55 7.78 -7.27
N GLU A 199 20.65 8.76 -7.35
CA GLU A 199 20.24 9.60 -6.22
C GLU A 199 18.72 9.64 -6.08
N ILE A 200 18.22 9.52 -4.84
CA ILE A 200 16.81 9.76 -4.50
C ILE A 200 16.76 10.94 -3.53
N TRP A 201 16.28 12.08 -4.02
CA TRP A 201 16.08 13.29 -3.23
C TRP A 201 14.61 13.47 -2.86
N ARG A 202 14.34 13.79 -1.59
CA ARG A 202 13.01 14.09 -1.05
C ARG A 202 13.05 15.36 -0.23
N HIS A 203 11.99 16.16 -0.31
CA HIS A 203 11.84 17.34 0.54
C HIS A 203 11.76 16.95 2.03
N GLN A 204 12.47 17.66 2.90
CA GLN A 204 12.66 17.28 4.31
C GLN A 204 11.36 17.23 5.12
N ASN A 205 10.46 18.19 4.91
CA ASN A 205 9.18 18.25 5.61
C ASN A 205 8.05 17.51 4.86
N LEU A 206 8.40 16.68 3.87
CA LEU A 206 7.40 15.93 3.12
C LEU A 206 6.85 14.79 3.97
N ARG A 207 5.55 14.82 4.23
CA ARG A 207 4.83 13.70 4.84
C ARG A 207 4.27 12.82 3.73
N VAL A 208 4.67 11.56 3.72
CA VAL A 208 4.19 10.56 2.77
C VAL A 208 3.28 9.60 3.53
N SER A 209 2.03 9.48 3.09
CA SER A 209 1.13 8.43 3.57
C SER A 209 1.20 7.27 2.57
N TYR A 210 1.55 6.09 3.06
CA TYR A 210 1.66 4.87 2.26
C TYR A 210 0.59 3.88 2.68
N ILE A 211 -0.30 3.55 1.75
CA ILE A 211 -1.29 2.49 1.94
C ILE A 211 -0.73 1.27 1.21
N ALA A 212 -0.18 0.34 1.98
CA ALA A 212 0.37 -0.89 1.45
C ALA A 212 -0.75 -1.79 0.91
N GLN A 213 -0.40 -2.61 -0.07
CA GLN A 213 -1.28 -3.60 -0.68
C GLN A 213 -1.78 -4.66 0.32
N HIS A 214 -1.04 -4.86 1.41
CA HIS A 214 -1.36 -5.78 2.49
C HIS A 214 -1.64 -5.05 3.82
N SER A 215 -2.22 -3.85 3.77
CA SER A 215 -2.59 -3.09 4.98
C SER A 215 -3.43 -3.90 5.98
N MET A 216 -4.12 -4.95 5.53
CA MET A 216 -4.85 -5.88 6.40
C MET A 216 -3.96 -6.70 7.34
N HIS A 217 -2.71 -7.04 6.99
CA HIS A 217 -1.80 -7.74 7.92
C HIS A 217 -1.44 -6.88 9.14
N HIS A 218 -1.44 -5.54 9.03
CA HIS A 218 -1.23 -4.66 10.18
C HIS A 218 -2.47 -4.59 11.10
N LEU A 219 -3.65 -4.79 10.52
CA LEU A 219 -4.90 -4.90 11.26
C LEU A 219 -5.03 -6.27 11.95
N GLU A 220 -4.43 -7.33 11.39
CA GLU A 220 -4.39 -8.68 12.00
C GLU A 220 -3.75 -8.67 13.40
N GLU A 221 -2.68 -7.89 13.61
CA GLU A 221 -2.07 -7.70 14.93
C GLU A 221 -2.96 -6.93 15.92
N ASN A 222 -4.00 -6.25 15.42
CA ASN A 222 -4.83 -5.29 16.15
C ASN A 222 -6.33 -5.63 16.11
N LEU A 223 -6.70 -6.88 15.79
CA LEU A 223 -8.10 -7.30 15.59
C LEU A 223 -9.02 -7.08 16.80
N LEU A 224 -8.45 -7.00 18.01
CA LEU A 224 -9.19 -6.78 19.25
C LEU A 224 -9.45 -5.29 19.54
N LEU A 225 -8.83 -4.38 18.79
CA LEU A 225 -8.98 -2.95 19.01
C LEU A 225 -10.21 -2.42 18.25
N THR A 226 -10.91 -1.48 18.88
CA THR A 226 -11.91 -0.70 18.14
C THR A 226 -11.21 0.20 17.10
N PRO A 227 -11.88 0.55 15.99
CA PRO A 227 -11.30 1.44 14.98
C PRO A 227 -10.78 2.77 15.54
N VAL A 228 -11.47 3.34 16.54
CA VAL A 228 -11.05 4.59 17.21
C VAL A 228 -9.76 4.37 17.98
N THR A 229 -9.70 3.30 18.78
CA THR A 229 -8.50 2.96 19.56
C THR A 229 -7.31 2.68 18.66
N TYR A 230 -7.51 1.98 17.55
CA TYR A 230 -6.46 1.72 16.56
C TYR A 230 -5.88 3.01 15.98
N ILE A 231 -6.72 3.97 15.57
CA ILE A 231 -6.26 5.29 15.07
C ILE A 231 -5.53 6.06 16.17
N GLN A 232 -6.08 6.09 17.39
CA GLN A 232 -5.46 6.78 18.52
C GLN A 232 -4.08 6.21 18.84
N GLN A 233 -3.92 4.88 18.83
CA GLN A 233 -2.65 4.22 19.06
C GLN A 233 -1.67 4.47 17.91
N ARG A 234 -2.12 4.32 16.66
CA ARG A 234 -1.29 4.55 15.47
C ARG A 234 -0.69 5.94 15.40
N PHE A 235 -1.43 6.97 15.86
CA PHE A 235 -1.03 8.37 15.80
C PHE A 235 -0.74 8.99 17.18
N PHE A 236 -0.59 8.17 18.24
CA PHE A 236 -0.49 8.66 19.63
C PHE A 236 0.61 9.71 19.84
N GLN A 237 1.72 9.60 19.13
CA GLN A 237 2.87 10.51 19.21
C GLN A 237 2.88 11.58 18.09
N GLY A 238 1.77 11.76 17.37
CA GLY A 238 1.69 12.64 16.19
C GLY A 238 2.49 12.14 14.98
N ARG A 239 3.04 10.93 15.07
CA ARG A 239 3.73 10.20 13.99
C ARG A 239 2.98 8.90 13.74
N ASP A 240 3.01 8.44 12.50
CA ASP A 240 2.45 7.15 12.12
C ASP A 240 3.38 6.03 12.60
N HIS A 241 2.99 5.32 13.67
CA HIS A 241 3.76 4.20 14.23
C HIS A 241 3.96 3.06 13.24
N GLU A 242 3.08 2.88 12.25
CA GLU A 242 3.25 1.83 11.24
C GLU A 242 4.36 2.15 10.26
N LEU A 243 4.50 3.41 9.87
CA LEU A 243 5.63 3.87 9.06
C LEU A 243 6.93 3.80 9.87
N ALA A 244 6.88 4.02 11.19
CA ALA A 244 8.05 3.94 12.07
C ALA A 244 8.54 2.49 12.33
N LYS A 245 7.68 1.48 12.12
CA LYS A 245 8.07 0.06 12.15
C LYS A 245 8.76 -0.40 10.84
N MET A 246 8.78 0.43 9.80
CA MET A 246 9.39 0.09 8.51
C MET A 246 10.92 0.13 8.58
N VAL A 247 11.58 -0.65 7.71
CA VAL A 247 12.98 -1.11 7.85
C VAL A 247 13.98 0.05 7.95
N THR A 248 13.69 1.19 7.36
CA THR A 248 14.54 2.40 7.40
C THR A 248 14.60 3.10 8.76
N PHE A 249 13.61 2.90 9.62
CA PHE A 249 13.60 3.46 10.98
C PHE A 249 14.18 2.49 12.01
N ALA A 250 14.49 1.25 11.61
CA ALA A 250 15.26 0.34 12.43
C ALA A 250 16.71 0.83 12.47
N LEU A 251 17.11 1.37 13.63
CA LEU A 251 18.49 1.78 13.91
C LEU A 251 19.46 0.64 13.54
N THR A 252 20.42 0.92 12.66
CA THR A 252 21.48 -0.06 12.36
C THR A 252 22.35 -0.28 13.60
N GLU A 253 23.05 -1.41 13.69
CA GLU A 253 23.98 -1.67 14.79
C GLU A 253 25.12 -0.62 14.84
N GLU A 254 25.47 -0.03 13.70
CA GLU A 254 26.41 1.09 13.60
C GLU A 254 25.81 2.40 14.15
N ASP A 255 24.53 2.68 13.88
CA ASP A 255 23.81 3.82 14.46
C ASP A 255 23.67 3.69 15.98
N LYS A 256 23.38 2.48 16.49
CA LYS A 256 23.34 2.18 17.92
C LYS A 256 24.71 2.33 18.58
N ALA A 257 25.79 1.96 17.89
CA ALA A 257 27.16 2.12 18.37
C ALA A 257 27.61 3.59 18.38
N MET A 258 27.17 4.40 17.42
CA MET A 258 27.38 5.86 17.42
C MET A 258 26.57 6.56 18.52
N MET A 259 25.35 6.09 18.82
CA MET A 259 24.56 6.55 19.97
C MET A 259 25.20 6.23 21.33
N ALA A 260 26.07 5.21 21.39
CA ALA A 260 26.74 4.78 22.62
C ALA A 260 28.02 5.57 22.96
N LYS A 261 28.63 6.31 22.01
CA LYS A 261 29.87 7.08 22.26
C LYS A 261 29.61 8.58 22.45
N ARG A 262 29.68 8.98 23.74
CA ARG A 262 29.77 10.33 24.36
C ARG A 262 28.63 11.33 24.09
N GLY A 263 27.81 11.55 25.12
CA GLY A 263 27.31 12.90 25.45
C GLY A 263 25.83 13.21 25.21
N SER A 264 24.92 12.27 25.46
CA SER A 264 23.46 12.45 25.65
C SER A 264 22.66 12.98 24.45
N ILE A 265 22.63 12.25 23.33
CA ILE A 265 21.59 12.41 22.29
C ILE A 265 20.71 11.17 22.32
N CYS A 266 19.40 11.35 22.48
CA CYS A 266 18.41 10.28 22.63
C CYS A 266 17.50 10.12 21.42
N GLU A 267 17.30 11.19 20.66
CA GLU A 267 16.44 11.17 19.48
C GLU A 267 16.90 12.25 18.49
N ILE A 268 17.05 11.88 17.22
CA ILE A 268 17.21 12.84 16.12
C ILE A 268 15.81 13.13 15.58
N THR A 269 15.31 14.34 15.81
CA THR A 269 13.93 14.72 15.49
C THR A 269 13.79 15.45 14.16
N GLY A 270 14.90 15.86 13.54
CA GLY A 270 14.90 16.61 12.28
C GLY A 270 16.30 16.85 11.70
N ARG A 271 16.34 17.25 10.42
CA ARG A 271 17.55 17.68 9.71
C ARG A 271 17.27 18.94 8.90
N ALA A 272 18.16 19.93 8.95
CA ALA A 272 18.01 21.19 8.23
C ALA A 272 19.37 21.74 7.81
N VAL A 273 19.44 22.40 6.66
CA VAL A 273 20.64 23.14 6.25
C VAL A 273 20.52 24.57 6.79
N ARG A 274 21.39 24.94 7.73
CA ARG A 274 21.49 26.28 8.28
C ARG A 274 22.88 26.83 7.99
N GLY A 275 22.95 28.00 7.36
CA GLY A 275 24.23 28.65 7.04
C GLY A 275 25.13 27.86 6.07
N GLY A 276 24.57 26.98 5.24
CA GLY A 276 25.34 26.15 4.29
C GLY A 276 25.94 24.88 4.88
N GLN A 277 25.67 24.58 6.16
CA GLN A 277 26.06 23.32 6.82
C GLN A 277 24.84 22.50 7.22
N LEU A 278 24.99 21.17 7.17
CA LEU A 278 23.95 20.22 7.55
C LEU A 278 23.91 20.12 9.08
N CYS A 279 22.77 20.49 9.68
CA CYS A 279 22.53 20.40 11.12
C CYS A 279 21.44 19.36 11.44
N TYR A 280 21.60 18.67 12.56
CA TYR A 280 20.63 17.73 13.12
C TYR A 280 19.93 18.37 14.31
N GLN A 281 18.63 18.12 14.43
CA GLN A 281 17.85 18.45 15.61
C GLN A 281 17.92 17.26 16.55
N VAL A 282 18.47 17.46 17.74
CA VAL A 282 18.77 16.40 18.70
C VAL A 282 18.09 16.67 20.04
N LYS A 283 17.49 15.63 20.61
CA LYS A 283 16.85 15.64 21.93
C LYS A 283 17.74 14.90 22.93
N ARG A 284 18.09 15.53 24.06
CA ARG A 284 19.03 14.97 25.05
C ARG A 284 18.31 14.36 26.27
N THR A 285 18.84 13.31 26.89
CA THR A 285 18.30 12.75 28.14
C THR A 285 18.60 13.66 29.33
N GLY A 286 17.58 13.91 30.18
CA GLY A 286 17.77 14.54 31.49
C GLY A 286 17.64 16.06 31.55
N ARG A 287 17.43 16.77 30.43
CA ARG A 287 16.99 18.17 30.41
C ARG A 287 15.57 18.26 29.86
N ARG A 288 14.67 18.93 30.58
CA ARG A 288 13.33 19.25 30.08
C ARG A 288 13.47 20.23 28.91
N ASP A 289 12.92 19.83 27.76
CA ASP A 289 12.48 20.68 26.65
C ASP A 289 13.50 21.58 25.93
N ASP A 290 14.79 21.22 25.90
CA ASP A 290 15.76 21.89 25.02
C ASP A 290 16.05 21.05 23.77
N GLU A 291 15.42 21.40 22.65
CA GLU A 291 15.79 20.91 21.31
C GLU A 291 16.94 21.76 20.75
N THR A 292 18.12 21.18 20.57
CA THR A 292 19.29 21.89 20.03
C THR A 292 19.62 21.44 18.61
N TRP A 293 20.02 22.41 17.77
CA TRP A 293 20.48 22.16 16.41
C TRP A 293 22.00 22.12 16.40
N GLU A 294 22.58 20.98 16.01
CA GLU A 294 24.03 20.78 15.99
C GLU A 294 24.52 20.52 14.56
N PRO A 295 25.58 21.22 14.09
CA PRO A 295 26.20 20.95 12.80
C PRO A 295 26.90 19.59 12.81
N MET A 296 26.95 18.92 11.66
CA MET A 296 27.91 17.84 11.43
C MET A 296 29.33 18.40 11.59
N SER A 297 29.97 18.20 12.74
CA SER A 297 31.41 18.34 12.85
C SER A 297 32.06 17.05 12.38
N ASN A 298 32.85 17.18 11.30
CA ASN A 298 33.62 16.17 10.54
C ASN A 298 33.98 14.87 11.25
#